data_AF-W2Y504-F1
#
_entry.id   AF-W2Y504-F1
#
_cell.length_a   1.000
_cell.length_b   1.000
_cell.length_c   1.000
_cell.angle_alpha   90.00
_cell.angle_beta   90.00
_cell.angle_gamma   90.00
#
_symmetry.space_group_name_H-M   'P 1'
#
loop_
_entity.id
_entity.type
_entity.pdbx_description
1 polymer ?
#
loop_
_entity_poly.entity_id
_entity_poly.type
_entity_poly.pdbx_seq_one_letter_code
_entity_poly.pdbx_strand_id
1 'polypeptide(L)'
;NLVERGEDVELAVTGVAFDYLVSMGEIKGLLLHIRIYSRMTPDGKVECVKLHMETGAVTGMCGDGGNDCGALRFAHCGVALSDAEASVVSPFTSKSKTIQSVVDLCREGRCSLATSFASVKFLVVYGLISSMLWVFQSYHTVMVSQWCWILSDGFSLLGCSYFITLAKPLKELKPVRPTSSLIGPTTLVSLFGQQVVNIIFQCFSVHLLTSEVWYCPFSPEYIDAAKWWLMADNHLSTLFFFTIIFQQHTAAWVFSFGSIYRQPIWKNYLLMGFLAVLATIDLYLLLGEPNAVTDQFRISSGTNVVGLPDIPMPLSFRLKYLGVVLGHFIVSVFFQHVVVLGPVRSYFRKKYHSDAIPMRQ
;
A
#
# COMPACT_ATOMS: atom_id res chain seq x y z
N ASN A 1 -45.56 19.18 3.17
CA ASN A 1 -45.87 18.41 4.41
C ASN A 1 -45.51 16.92 4.41
N LEU A 2 -44.98 16.31 3.35
CA LEU A 2 -44.46 14.92 3.42
C LEU A 2 -43.03 14.86 3.98
N VAL A 3 -42.19 15.83 3.62
CA VAL A 3 -40.83 16.00 4.16
C VAL A 3 -40.85 16.42 5.64
N GLU A 4 -41.77 17.32 6.03
CA GLU A 4 -41.96 17.72 7.44
C GLU A 4 -42.48 16.61 8.35
N ARG A 5 -43.10 15.56 7.77
CA ARG A 5 -43.58 14.38 8.51
C ARG A 5 -42.52 13.29 8.67
N GLY A 6 -41.31 13.49 8.14
CA GLY A 6 -40.23 12.51 8.22
C GLY A 6 -40.46 11.25 7.38
N GLU A 7 -41.35 11.31 6.38
CA GLU A 7 -41.60 10.18 5.49
C GLU A 7 -40.50 10.03 4.43
N ASP A 8 -40.12 8.78 4.20
CA ASP A 8 -39.10 8.39 3.24
C ASP A 8 -39.66 8.43 1.81
N VAL A 9 -39.61 9.60 1.16
CA VAL A 9 -40.15 9.78 -0.20
C VAL A 9 -39.01 9.86 -1.22
N GLU A 10 -39.11 9.09 -2.30
CA GLU A 10 -38.26 9.19 -3.49
C GLU A 10 -38.93 10.07 -4.55
N LEU A 11 -38.18 11.02 -5.12
CA LEU A 11 -38.71 11.91 -6.15
C LEU A 11 -38.44 11.35 -7.56
N ALA A 12 -39.42 11.53 -8.44
CA ALA A 12 -39.30 11.28 -9.87
C ALA A 12 -39.65 12.56 -10.63
N VAL A 13 -38.74 13.01 -11.51
CA VAL A 13 -38.84 14.29 -12.20
C VAL A 13 -38.80 14.08 -13.72
N THR A 14 -39.71 14.72 -14.44
CA THR A 14 -39.71 14.76 -15.92
C THR A 14 -38.78 15.85 -16.43
N GLY A 15 -38.23 15.73 -17.64
CA GLY A 15 -37.32 16.73 -18.24
C GLY A 15 -37.83 18.17 -18.16
N VAL A 16 -39.09 18.42 -18.51
CA VAL A 16 -39.70 19.77 -18.43
C VAL A 16 -39.68 20.34 -17.00
N ALA A 17 -39.95 19.48 -16.01
CA ALA A 17 -39.93 19.88 -14.60
C ALA A 17 -38.48 20.07 -14.10
N PHE A 18 -37.53 19.28 -14.59
CA PHE A 18 -36.12 19.47 -14.31
C PHE A 18 -35.63 20.83 -14.82
N ASP A 19 -35.91 21.17 -16.08
CA ASP A 19 -35.53 22.45 -16.68
C ASP A 19 -36.12 23.64 -15.90
N TYR A 20 -37.38 23.51 -15.46
CA TYR A 20 -38.02 24.51 -14.60
C TYR A 20 -37.34 24.64 -13.24
N LEU A 21 -37.06 23.52 -12.55
CA LEU A 21 -36.36 23.51 -11.26
C LEU A 21 -34.92 24.06 -11.35
N VAL A 22 -34.24 23.82 -12.48
CA VAL A 22 -32.93 24.40 -12.77
C VAL A 22 -33.05 25.91 -12.92
N SER A 23 -34.04 26.40 -13.69
CA SER A 23 -34.26 27.83 -13.90
C SER A 23 -34.61 28.58 -12.60
N MET A 24 -35.28 27.93 -11.66
CA MET A 24 -35.59 28.48 -10.33
C MET A 24 -34.42 28.37 -9.34
N GLY A 25 -33.37 27.62 -9.66
CA GLY A 25 -32.23 27.37 -8.76
C GLY A 25 -32.52 26.41 -7.60
N GLU A 26 -33.71 25.81 -7.55
CA GLU A 26 -34.14 24.90 -6.47
C GLU A 26 -33.61 23.47 -6.62
N ILE A 27 -33.15 23.11 -7.83
CA ILE A 27 -32.70 21.75 -8.14
C ILE A 27 -31.59 21.26 -7.19
N LYS A 28 -30.67 22.14 -6.77
CA LYS A 28 -29.48 21.77 -5.98
C LYS A 28 -29.82 21.10 -4.65
N GLY A 29 -30.91 21.51 -3.99
CA GLY A 29 -31.38 20.88 -2.75
C GLY A 29 -32.10 19.54 -2.97
N LEU A 30 -32.59 19.29 -4.18
CA LEU A 30 -33.41 18.15 -4.53
C LEU A 30 -32.63 17.03 -5.24
N LEU A 31 -31.47 17.33 -5.86
CA LEU A 31 -30.68 16.38 -6.67
C LEU A 31 -30.51 15.01 -5.98
N LEU A 32 -30.04 14.99 -4.72
CA LEU A 32 -29.77 13.76 -3.99
C LEU A 32 -31.03 13.01 -3.51
N HIS A 33 -32.21 13.63 -3.63
CA HIS A 33 -33.52 13.03 -3.30
C HIS A 33 -34.27 12.52 -4.54
N ILE A 34 -33.80 12.85 -5.74
CA ILE A 34 -34.41 12.42 -7.00
C ILE A 34 -33.75 11.12 -7.46
N ARG A 35 -34.55 10.06 -7.62
CA ARG A 35 -34.07 8.75 -8.06
C ARG A 35 -34.28 8.53 -9.56
N ILE A 36 -35.32 9.14 -10.12
CA ILE A 36 -35.75 8.92 -11.50
C ILE A 36 -35.83 10.26 -12.24
N TYR A 37 -35.08 10.36 -13.34
CA TYR A 37 -35.23 11.40 -14.35
C TYR A 37 -35.83 10.78 -15.61
N SER A 38 -36.98 11.28 -16.05
CA SER A 38 -37.69 10.72 -17.20
C SER A 38 -37.86 11.74 -18.32
N ARG A 39 -37.93 11.25 -19.57
CA ARG A 39 -38.12 12.09 -20.78
C ARG A 39 -37.10 13.24 -20.92
N MET A 40 -35.85 12.99 -20.52
CA MET A 40 -34.74 13.94 -20.66
C MET A 40 -34.28 14.04 -22.12
N THR A 41 -33.98 15.26 -22.57
CA THR A 41 -33.23 15.49 -23.81
C THR A 41 -31.77 15.03 -23.64
N PRO A 42 -31.03 14.78 -24.73
CA PRO A 42 -29.60 14.44 -24.64
C PRO A 42 -28.78 15.48 -23.85
N ASP A 43 -29.05 16.77 -24.07
CA ASP A 43 -28.39 17.86 -23.34
C ASP A 43 -28.81 17.90 -21.86
N GLY A 44 -30.09 17.63 -21.56
CA GLY A 44 -30.57 17.55 -20.19
C GLY A 44 -29.90 16.42 -19.38
N LYS A 45 -29.55 15.29 -20.02
CA LYS A 45 -28.76 14.23 -19.37
C LYS A 45 -27.36 14.71 -18.99
N VAL A 46 -26.72 15.46 -19.88
CA VAL A 46 -25.40 16.07 -19.62
C VAL A 46 -25.45 17.03 -18.45
N GLU A 47 -26.43 17.92 -18.45
CA GLU A 47 -26.63 18.89 -17.37
C GLU A 47 -26.91 18.20 -16.03
N CYS A 48 -27.76 17.17 -16.03
CA CYS A 48 -28.02 16.36 -14.84
C CYS A 48 -26.72 15.76 -14.25
N VAL A 49 -25.84 15.19 -15.09
CA VAL A 49 -24.55 14.66 -14.64
C VAL A 49 -23.67 15.77 -14.05
N LYS A 50 -23.57 16.93 -14.72
CA LYS A 50 -22.78 18.08 -14.23
C LYS A 50 -23.28 18.60 -12.89
N LEU A 51 -24.59 18.76 -12.74
CA LEU A 51 -25.19 19.20 -11.47
C LEU A 51 -24.89 18.22 -10.34
N HIS A 52 -24.94 16.91 -10.59
CA HIS A 52 -24.50 15.92 -9.58
C HIS A 52 -23.01 16.06 -9.25
N MET A 53 -22.15 16.33 -10.22
CA MET A 53 -20.73 16.58 -9.97
C MET A 53 -20.50 17.85 -9.12
N GLU A 54 -21.28 18.90 -9.34
CA GLU A 54 -21.23 20.14 -8.54
C GLU A 54 -21.56 19.92 -7.06
N THR A 55 -22.34 18.89 -6.72
CA THR A 55 -22.60 18.51 -5.31
C THR A 55 -21.38 17.89 -4.62
N GLY A 56 -20.29 17.63 -5.34
CA GLY A 56 -19.11 16.92 -4.85
C GLY A 56 -19.20 15.40 -5.00
N ALA A 57 -20.24 14.88 -5.65
CA ALA A 57 -20.39 13.44 -5.91
C ALA A 57 -19.49 12.98 -7.06
N VAL A 58 -18.90 11.79 -6.90
CA VAL A 58 -18.23 11.09 -8.00
C VAL A 58 -19.28 10.36 -8.81
N THR A 59 -19.52 10.84 -10.02
CA THR A 59 -20.55 10.35 -10.94
C THR A 59 -20.05 9.23 -11.85
N GLY A 60 -20.88 8.20 -12.02
CA GLY A 60 -20.71 7.18 -13.06
C GLY A 60 -21.94 7.15 -13.96
N MET A 61 -21.75 6.98 -15.27
CA MET A 61 -22.82 6.90 -16.25
C MET A 61 -22.68 5.61 -17.04
N CYS A 62 -23.79 4.89 -17.27
CA CYS A 62 -23.84 3.78 -18.20
C CYS A 62 -24.96 4.00 -19.22
N GLY A 63 -24.70 3.66 -20.47
CA GLY A 63 -25.65 3.85 -21.57
C GLY A 63 -25.26 3.07 -22.80
N ASP A 64 -26.19 2.90 -23.72
CA ASP A 64 -26.06 2.11 -24.95
C ASP A 64 -26.34 2.91 -26.22
N GLY A 65 -27.01 4.07 -26.11
CA GLY A 65 -27.41 4.90 -27.24
C GLY A 65 -26.52 6.13 -27.49
N GLY A 66 -26.57 6.64 -28.73
CA GLY A 66 -25.91 7.90 -29.13
C GLY A 66 -26.35 9.11 -28.29
N ASN A 67 -27.60 9.09 -27.80
CA ASN A 67 -28.16 10.13 -26.93
C ASN A 67 -27.51 10.19 -25.54
N ASP A 68 -26.76 9.17 -25.14
CA ASP A 68 -26.04 9.12 -23.86
C ASP A 68 -24.57 9.53 -24.01
N CYS A 69 -24.07 9.69 -25.24
CA CYS A 69 -22.65 9.96 -25.52
C CYS A 69 -22.11 11.19 -24.79
N GLY A 70 -22.90 12.26 -24.74
CA GLY A 70 -22.55 13.46 -23.99
C GLY A 70 -22.38 13.15 -22.51
N ALA A 71 -23.39 12.52 -21.89
CA ALA A 71 -23.40 12.22 -20.46
C ALA A 71 -22.29 11.23 -20.07
N LEU A 72 -22.03 10.21 -20.92
CA LEU A 72 -20.95 9.25 -20.76
C LEU A 72 -19.58 9.92 -20.74
N ARG A 73 -19.37 10.93 -21.58
CA ARG A 73 -18.12 11.69 -21.66
C ARG A 73 -17.92 12.64 -20.48
N PHE A 74 -18.99 13.24 -19.96
CA PHE A 74 -18.90 14.19 -18.85
C PHE A 74 -18.78 13.52 -17.47
N ALA A 75 -19.33 12.30 -17.29
CA ALA A 75 -19.20 11.57 -16.04
C ALA A 75 -17.73 11.22 -15.73
N HIS A 76 -17.38 11.12 -14.44
CA HIS A 76 -16.02 10.71 -14.04
C HIS A 76 -15.69 9.29 -14.53
N CYS A 77 -16.71 8.43 -14.67
CA CYS A 77 -16.59 7.09 -15.22
C CYS A 77 -17.77 6.78 -16.14
N GLY A 78 -17.52 6.72 -17.45
CA GLY A 78 -18.50 6.27 -18.43
C GLY A 78 -18.34 4.77 -18.74
N VAL A 79 -19.46 4.06 -18.89
CA VAL A 79 -19.51 2.65 -19.33
C VAL A 79 -20.49 2.49 -20.48
N ALA A 80 -19.99 2.22 -21.68
CA ALA A 80 -20.82 1.86 -22.82
C ALA A 80 -21.26 0.39 -22.73
N LEU A 81 -22.56 0.12 -22.91
CA LEU A 81 -23.14 -1.23 -22.95
C LEU A 81 -23.42 -1.71 -24.38
N SER A 82 -22.92 -1.00 -25.39
CA SER A 82 -23.06 -1.35 -26.80
C SER A 82 -21.74 -1.11 -27.54
N ASP A 83 -21.55 -1.80 -28.67
CA ASP A 83 -20.42 -1.58 -29.60
C ASP A 83 -20.71 -0.42 -30.58
N ALA A 84 -21.80 0.31 -30.36
CA ALA A 84 -22.25 1.40 -31.23
C ALA A 84 -21.49 2.71 -30.91
N GLU A 85 -22.01 3.84 -31.36
CA GLU A 85 -21.43 5.19 -31.17
C GLU A 85 -21.03 5.50 -29.72
N ALA A 86 -21.76 4.96 -28.73
CA ALA A 86 -21.44 5.10 -27.31
C ALA A 86 -20.06 4.54 -26.91
N SER A 87 -19.57 3.49 -27.59
CA SER A 87 -18.25 2.89 -27.33
C SER A 87 -17.08 3.78 -27.73
N VAL A 88 -17.28 4.66 -28.72
CA VAL A 88 -16.23 5.56 -29.23
C VAL A 88 -15.90 6.65 -28.21
N VAL A 89 -16.90 7.07 -27.42
CA VAL A 89 -16.76 8.19 -26.48
C VAL A 89 -16.49 7.74 -25.04
N SER A 90 -16.81 6.48 -24.71
CA SER A 90 -16.76 5.99 -23.34
C SER A 90 -15.39 5.38 -23.00
N PRO A 91 -14.80 5.68 -21.83
CA PRO A 91 -13.52 5.10 -21.43
C PRO A 91 -13.59 3.58 -21.23
N PHE A 92 -14.77 3.04 -20.91
CA PHE A 92 -15.00 1.60 -20.75
C PHE A 92 -16.12 1.13 -21.66
N THR A 93 -15.89 0.01 -22.37
CA THR A 93 -16.91 -0.66 -23.19
C THR A 93 -17.13 -2.08 -22.68
N SER A 94 -18.38 -2.42 -22.35
CA SER A 94 -18.76 -3.75 -21.88
C SER A 94 -18.95 -4.71 -23.05
N LYS A 95 -18.11 -5.75 -23.11
CA LYS A 95 -18.25 -6.84 -24.08
C LYS A 95 -19.51 -7.69 -23.88
N SER A 96 -19.93 -7.87 -22.62
CA SER A 96 -21.09 -8.69 -22.28
C SER A 96 -22.42 -7.94 -22.44
N LYS A 97 -22.36 -6.61 -22.60
CA LYS A 97 -23.53 -5.72 -22.68
C LYS A 97 -24.46 -5.84 -21.46
N THR A 98 -23.91 -6.24 -20.32
CA THR A 98 -24.65 -6.42 -19.06
C THR A 98 -24.29 -5.35 -18.04
N ILE A 99 -25.29 -4.95 -17.23
CA ILE A 99 -25.12 -4.01 -16.11
C ILE A 99 -24.13 -4.54 -15.06
N GLN A 100 -23.96 -5.87 -14.98
CA GLN A 100 -22.97 -6.50 -14.10
C GLN A 100 -21.54 -5.96 -14.32
N SER A 101 -21.23 -5.52 -15.54
CA SER A 101 -19.95 -4.91 -15.88
C SER A 101 -19.65 -3.65 -15.05
N VAL A 102 -20.68 -2.90 -14.64
CA VAL A 102 -20.52 -1.72 -13.77
C VAL A 102 -20.12 -2.14 -12.36
N VAL A 103 -20.70 -3.23 -11.86
CA VAL A 103 -20.36 -3.80 -10.54
C VAL A 103 -18.93 -4.33 -10.55
N ASP A 104 -18.54 -5.04 -11.62
CA ASP A 104 -17.19 -5.57 -11.78
C ASP A 104 -16.16 -4.45 -11.92
N LEU A 105 -16.48 -3.38 -12.67
CA LEU A 105 -15.63 -2.20 -12.77
C LEU A 105 -15.45 -1.52 -11.40
N CYS A 106 -16.51 -1.42 -10.60
CA CYS A 106 -16.43 -0.90 -9.23
C CYS A 106 -15.57 -1.77 -8.32
N ARG A 107 -15.62 -3.10 -8.47
CA ARG A 107 -14.77 -4.04 -7.73
C ARG A 107 -13.29 -3.88 -8.11
N GLU A 108 -13.01 -3.81 -9.41
CA GLU A 108 -11.65 -3.59 -9.93
C GLU A 108 -11.11 -2.21 -9.52
N GLY A 109 -11.92 -1.16 -9.63
CA GLY A 109 -11.54 0.19 -9.21
C GLY A 109 -11.17 0.28 -7.74
N ARG A 110 -11.94 -0.38 -6.85
CA ARG A 110 -11.62 -0.45 -5.42
C ARG A 110 -10.36 -1.25 -5.13
N CYS A 111 -10.16 -2.37 -5.85
CA CYS A 111 -8.94 -3.17 -5.72
C CYS A 111 -7.71 -2.40 -6.19
N SER A 112 -7.79 -1.77 -7.36
CA SER A 112 -6.73 -0.95 -7.95
C SER A 112 -6.34 0.19 -7.02
N LEU A 113 -7.31 0.96 -6.52
CA LEU A 113 -7.03 2.04 -5.57
C LEU A 113 -6.38 1.52 -4.28
N ALA A 114 -6.89 0.45 -3.69
CA ALA A 114 -6.30 -0.14 -2.48
C ALA A 114 -4.87 -0.66 -2.72
N THR A 115 -4.61 -1.19 -3.92
CA THR A 115 -3.31 -1.76 -4.31
C THR A 115 -2.29 -0.66 -4.57
N SER A 116 -2.67 0.42 -5.27
CA SER A 116 -1.83 1.61 -5.45
C SER A 116 -1.42 2.22 -4.12
N PHE A 117 -2.37 2.36 -3.18
CA PHE A 117 -2.07 2.83 -1.84
C PHE A 117 -1.13 1.90 -1.07
N ALA A 118 -1.26 0.58 -1.22
CA ALA A 118 -0.34 -0.37 -0.60
C ALA A 118 1.08 -0.24 -1.17
N SER A 119 1.21 -0.10 -2.49
CA SER A 119 2.49 0.12 -3.17
C SER A 119 3.16 1.42 -2.72
N VAL A 120 2.42 2.52 -2.65
CA VAL A 120 2.96 3.80 -2.17
C VAL A 120 3.39 3.71 -0.71
N LYS A 121 2.60 3.05 0.16
CA LYS A 121 2.99 2.85 1.57
C LYS A 121 4.29 2.05 1.70
N PHE A 122 4.43 0.98 0.91
CA PHE A 122 5.65 0.20 0.87
C PHE A 122 6.87 1.04 0.47
N LEU A 123 6.77 1.81 -0.62
CA LEU A 123 7.85 2.68 -1.09
C LEU A 123 8.24 3.76 -0.07
N VAL A 124 7.26 4.36 0.61
CA VAL A 124 7.51 5.35 1.67
C VAL A 124 8.25 4.71 2.85
N VAL A 125 7.76 3.56 3.35
CA VAL A 125 8.42 2.87 4.46
C VAL A 125 9.80 2.36 4.08
N TYR A 126 9.98 1.90 2.84
CA TYR A 126 11.29 1.53 2.32
C TYR A 126 12.29 2.69 2.43
N GLY A 127 11.89 3.89 1.99
CA GLY A 127 12.71 5.09 2.10
C GLY A 127 12.99 5.48 3.56
N LEU A 128 12.00 5.35 4.46
CA LEU A 128 12.17 5.63 5.88
C LEU A 128 13.12 4.65 6.57
N ILE A 129 13.03 3.35 6.26
CA ILE A 129 13.95 2.33 6.76
C ILE A 129 15.38 2.61 6.24
N SER A 130 15.52 2.95 4.96
CA SER A 130 16.83 3.26 4.35
C SER A 130 17.46 4.53 4.94
N SER A 131 16.65 5.56 5.19
CA SER A 131 17.09 6.79 5.87
C SER A 131 17.54 6.50 7.31
N MET A 132 16.79 5.67 8.04
CA MET A 132 17.19 5.21 9.37
C MET A 132 18.54 4.49 9.31
N LEU A 133 18.71 3.54 8.39
CA LEU A 133 19.98 2.83 8.23
C LEU A 133 21.14 3.79 8.00
N TRP A 134 20.97 4.79 7.12
CA TRP A 134 22.00 5.78 6.84
C TRP A 134 22.44 6.56 8.09
N VAL A 135 21.50 6.91 8.97
CA VAL A 135 21.80 7.58 10.26
C VAL A 135 22.65 6.68 11.16
N PHE A 136 22.28 5.40 11.30
CA PHE A 136 23.05 4.45 12.12
C PHE A 136 24.44 4.15 11.54
N GLN A 137 24.53 4.00 10.22
CA GLN A 137 25.79 3.82 9.50
C GLN A 137 26.73 5.02 9.71
N SER A 138 26.19 6.24 9.62
CA SER A 138 26.95 7.48 9.81
C SER A 138 27.41 7.65 11.26
N TYR A 139 26.58 7.26 12.24
CA TYR A 139 26.92 7.34 13.65
C TYR A 139 28.06 6.37 14.04
N HIS A 140 28.03 5.15 13.49
CA HIS A 140 29.06 4.14 13.78
C HIS A 140 30.22 4.13 12.78
N THR A 141 30.19 4.97 11.74
CA THR A 141 31.17 5.00 10.65
C THR A 141 31.35 3.61 9.99
N VAL A 142 30.22 2.95 9.72
CA VAL A 142 30.16 1.60 9.12
C VAL A 142 29.32 1.65 7.85
N MET A 143 29.77 0.95 6.81
CA MET A 143 29.06 0.87 5.52
C MET A 143 28.55 -0.54 5.26
N VAL A 144 27.54 -0.69 4.42
CA VAL A 144 27.05 -2.01 3.96
C VAL A 144 27.68 -2.36 2.61
N SER A 145 27.91 -3.65 2.36
CA SER A 145 28.52 -4.17 1.13
C SER A 145 27.70 -3.81 -0.13
N GLN A 146 28.38 -3.68 -1.27
CA GLN A 146 27.73 -3.38 -2.56
C GLN A 146 26.74 -4.48 -2.98
N TRP A 147 27.08 -5.75 -2.76
CA TRP A 147 26.20 -6.88 -3.09
C TRP A 147 24.93 -6.90 -2.24
N CYS A 148 25.04 -6.48 -0.98
CA CYS A 148 23.88 -6.30 -0.09
C CYS A 148 22.92 -5.24 -0.63
N TRP A 149 23.44 -4.11 -1.14
CA TRP A 149 22.63 -3.08 -1.79
C TRP A 149 21.98 -3.56 -3.09
N ILE A 150 22.68 -4.35 -3.90
CA ILE A 150 22.10 -4.95 -5.11
C ILE A 150 20.93 -5.88 -4.74
N LEU A 151 21.06 -6.67 -3.66
CA LEU A 151 20.00 -7.55 -3.20
C LEU A 151 18.80 -6.78 -2.60
N SER A 152 19.04 -5.72 -1.82
CA SER A 152 17.96 -4.89 -1.25
C SER A 152 17.26 -4.03 -2.29
N ASP A 153 18.01 -3.20 -3.02
CA ASP A 153 17.46 -2.15 -3.89
C ASP A 153 17.16 -2.69 -5.29
N GLY A 154 18.02 -3.57 -5.80
CA GLY A 154 17.84 -4.17 -7.12
C GLY A 154 16.77 -5.24 -7.08
N PHE A 155 16.98 -6.28 -6.26
CA PHE A 155 16.09 -7.44 -6.27
C PHE A 155 14.84 -7.25 -5.39
N SER A 156 15.02 -6.93 -4.11
CA SER A 156 13.92 -6.92 -3.14
C SER A 156 12.92 -5.80 -3.40
N LEU A 157 13.40 -4.56 -3.59
CA LEU A 157 12.55 -3.40 -3.85
C LEU A 157 11.76 -3.54 -5.17
N LEU A 158 12.45 -3.80 -6.30
CA LEU A 158 11.80 -3.91 -7.60
C LEU A 158 10.82 -5.08 -7.64
N GLY A 159 11.25 -6.24 -7.15
CA GLY A 159 10.41 -7.44 -7.13
C GLY A 159 9.18 -7.27 -6.25
N CYS A 160 9.34 -6.81 -5.00
CA CYS A 160 8.22 -6.59 -4.11
C CYS A 160 7.26 -5.54 -4.66
N SER A 161 7.77 -4.40 -5.13
CA SER A 161 6.95 -3.34 -5.74
C SER A 161 6.11 -3.87 -6.90
N TYR A 162 6.71 -4.65 -7.80
CA TYR A 162 6.00 -5.27 -8.92
C TYR A 162 4.94 -6.28 -8.45
N PHE A 163 5.30 -7.26 -7.60
CA PHE A 163 4.37 -8.32 -7.20
C PHE A 163 3.23 -7.85 -6.29
N ILE A 164 3.42 -6.74 -5.56
CA ILE A 164 2.34 -6.10 -4.79
C ILE A 164 1.22 -5.61 -5.72
N THR A 165 1.57 -5.10 -6.92
CA THR A 165 0.58 -4.56 -7.88
C THR A 165 -0.31 -5.64 -8.52
N LEU A 166 0.12 -6.91 -8.51
CA LEU A 166 -0.60 -8.03 -9.11
C LEU A 166 -1.71 -8.62 -8.20
N ALA A 167 -2.14 -7.87 -7.19
CA ALA A 167 -3.20 -8.30 -6.30
C ALA A 167 -4.57 -8.33 -7.02
N LYS A 168 -5.29 -9.46 -6.89
CA LYS A 168 -6.60 -9.65 -7.49
C LYS A 168 -7.73 -9.03 -6.65
N PRO A 169 -8.84 -8.58 -7.26
CA PRO A 169 -9.99 -8.05 -6.54
C PRO A 169 -10.73 -9.13 -5.75
N LEU A 170 -11.44 -8.68 -4.72
CA LEU A 170 -12.38 -9.54 -4.00
C LEU A 170 -13.59 -9.91 -4.89
N LYS A 171 -14.14 -11.12 -4.68
CA LYS A 171 -15.33 -11.59 -5.40
C LYS A 171 -16.59 -10.79 -5.07
N GLU A 172 -16.66 -10.23 -3.87
CA GLU A 172 -17.82 -9.53 -3.35
C GLU A 172 -17.52 -8.05 -3.15
N LEU A 173 -18.51 -7.19 -3.42
CA LEU A 173 -18.42 -5.76 -3.19
C LEU A 173 -18.86 -5.45 -1.75
N LYS A 174 -17.90 -5.14 -0.87
CA LYS A 174 -18.20 -4.73 0.51
C LYS A 174 -18.79 -3.31 0.56
N PRO A 175 -19.59 -2.94 1.58
CA PRO A 175 -20.18 -1.60 1.68
C PRO A 175 -19.15 -0.49 1.93
N VAL A 176 -17.94 -0.86 2.38
CA VAL A 176 -16.90 0.11 2.72
C VAL A 176 -16.15 0.62 1.49
N ARG A 177 -15.95 1.94 1.41
CA ARG A 177 -15.12 2.60 0.41
C ARG A 177 -13.64 2.69 0.86
N PRO A 178 -12.66 2.49 -0.05
CA PRO A 178 -11.25 2.77 0.23
C PRO A 178 -11.02 4.26 0.53
N THR A 179 -9.97 4.56 1.30
CA THR A 179 -9.57 5.95 1.59
C THR A 179 -9.06 6.61 0.31
N SER A 180 -9.52 7.83 0.01
CA SER A 180 -9.11 8.61 -1.16
C SER A 180 -7.89 9.51 -0.90
N SER A 181 -7.54 9.79 0.36
CA SER A 181 -6.41 10.64 0.73
C SER A 181 -5.19 9.84 1.19
N LEU A 182 -4.04 10.11 0.56
CA LEU A 182 -2.74 9.52 0.92
C LEU A 182 -2.31 9.92 2.33
N ILE A 183 -2.54 11.18 2.70
CA ILE A 183 -2.22 11.76 4.02
C ILE A 183 -3.43 11.60 4.95
N GLY A 184 -4.09 10.45 4.90
CA GLY A 184 -5.16 10.11 5.83
C GLY A 184 -4.58 9.70 7.20
N PRO A 185 -5.27 9.98 8.32
CA PRO A 185 -4.77 9.62 9.66
C PRO A 185 -4.50 8.12 9.80
N THR A 186 -5.31 7.27 9.16
CA THR A 186 -5.08 5.82 9.12
C THR A 186 -3.82 5.42 8.37
N THR A 187 -3.48 6.12 7.29
CA THR A 187 -2.24 5.89 6.54
C THR A 187 -1.04 6.38 7.34
N LEU A 188 -1.11 7.56 7.93
CA LEU A 188 -0.01 8.12 8.73
C LEU A 188 0.30 7.26 9.97
N VAL A 189 -0.73 6.83 10.72
CA VAL A 189 -0.53 5.93 11.87
C VAL A 189 0.10 4.61 11.45
N SER A 190 -0.29 4.07 10.28
CA SER A 190 0.30 2.85 9.73
C SER A 190 1.78 3.04 9.35
N LEU A 191 2.13 4.15 8.70
CA LEU A 191 3.50 4.46 8.27
C LEU A 191 4.42 4.74 9.47
N PHE A 192 4.05 5.70 10.32
CA PHE A 192 4.87 6.10 11.46
C PHE A 192 4.91 5.04 12.55
N GLY A 193 3.79 4.34 12.79
CA GLY A 193 3.77 3.24 13.76
C GLY A 193 4.68 2.09 13.33
N GLN A 194 4.66 1.72 12.05
CA GLN A 194 5.60 0.72 11.52
C GLN A 194 7.06 1.21 11.62
N GLN A 195 7.32 2.50 11.34
CA GLN A 195 8.66 3.06 11.47
C GLN A 195 9.17 3.06 12.92
N VAL A 196 8.32 3.36 13.90
CA VAL A 196 8.70 3.29 15.33
C VAL A 196 9.07 1.86 15.72
N VAL A 197 8.29 0.85 15.29
CA VAL A 197 8.63 -0.56 15.52
C VAL A 197 9.99 -0.89 14.90
N ASN A 198 10.25 -0.46 13.66
CA ASN A 198 11.54 -0.68 13.00
C ASN A 198 12.71 -0.07 13.78
N ILE A 199 12.57 1.16 14.29
CA ILE A 199 13.59 1.84 15.10
C ILE A 199 13.85 1.11 16.41
N ILE A 200 12.80 0.68 17.12
CA ILE A 200 12.94 -0.04 18.40
C ILE A 200 13.74 -1.33 18.19
N PHE A 201 13.39 -2.11 17.16
CA PHE A 201 14.09 -3.36 16.86
C PHE A 201 15.52 -3.14 16.33
N GLN A 202 15.77 -2.04 15.62
CA GLN A 202 17.13 -1.64 15.23
C GLN A 202 17.99 -1.34 16.45
N CYS A 203 17.52 -0.48 17.37
CA CYS A 203 18.22 -0.16 18.61
C CYS A 203 18.46 -1.40 19.47
N PHE A 204 17.46 -2.26 19.58
CA PHE A 204 17.56 -3.52 20.33
C PHE A 204 18.59 -4.47 19.70
N SER A 205 18.61 -4.58 18.37
CA SER A 205 19.58 -5.43 17.65
C SER A 205 21.02 -4.94 17.88
N VAL A 206 21.25 -3.63 17.83
CA VAL A 206 22.56 -3.03 18.11
C VAL A 206 22.98 -3.29 19.55
N HIS A 207 22.07 -3.07 20.51
CA HIS A 207 22.34 -3.32 21.92
C HIS A 207 22.64 -4.79 22.20
N LEU A 208 21.92 -5.72 21.57
CA LEU A 208 22.15 -7.15 21.68
C LEU A 208 23.56 -7.52 21.20
N LEU A 209 24.02 -6.96 20.07
CA LEU A 209 25.35 -7.20 19.54
C LEU A 209 26.44 -6.60 20.45
N THR A 210 26.27 -5.36 20.90
CA THR A 210 27.29 -4.68 21.72
C THR A 210 27.42 -5.24 23.13
N SER A 211 26.44 -6.01 23.61
CA SER A 211 26.47 -6.64 24.94
C SER A 211 27.18 -7.99 24.95
N GLU A 212 27.54 -8.55 23.80
CA GLU A 212 28.18 -9.87 23.71
C GLU A 212 29.69 -9.78 23.94
N VAL A 213 30.25 -10.74 24.68
CA VAL A 213 31.66 -10.71 25.15
C VAL A 213 32.67 -10.84 24.00
N TRP A 214 32.29 -11.51 22.93
CA TRP A 214 33.13 -11.72 21.74
C TRP A 214 33.04 -10.57 20.74
N TYR A 215 32.17 -9.59 20.97
CA TYR A 215 32.00 -8.46 20.06
C TYR A 215 33.21 -7.52 20.15
N CYS A 216 33.90 -7.36 19.03
CA CYS A 216 34.97 -6.37 18.89
C CYS A 216 34.42 -5.10 18.20
N PRO A 217 34.46 -3.93 18.86
CA PRO A 217 34.03 -2.69 18.22
C PRO A 217 34.97 -2.33 17.07
N PHE A 218 34.38 -1.87 15.97
CA PHE A 218 35.11 -1.39 14.80
C PHE A 218 35.69 0.00 15.07
N SER A 219 37.01 0.15 14.95
CA SER A 219 37.70 1.44 15.10
C SER A 219 38.02 2.04 13.72
N PRO A 220 37.33 3.12 13.29
CA PRO A 220 37.50 3.70 11.96
C PRO A 220 38.75 4.59 11.80
N GLU A 221 39.51 4.83 12.88
CA GLU A 221 40.59 5.85 12.93
C GLU A 221 41.74 5.64 11.92
N TYR A 222 41.89 4.44 11.36
CA TYR A 222 42.99 4.09 10.46
C TYR A 222 42.56 3.89 9.00
N ILE A 223 41.27 4.10 8.68
CA ILE A 223 40.73 3.83 7.34
C ILE A 223 40.48 5.15 6.61
N ASP A 224 41.17 5.30 5.48
CA ASP A 224 40.91 6.38 4.54
C ASP A 224 39.44 6.34 4.08
N ALA A 225 38.71 7.44 4.27
CA ALA A 225 37.31 7.58 3.87
C ALA A 225 37.09 7.31 2.37
N ALA A 226 38.11 7.54 1.53
CA ALA A 226 38.05 7.21 0.11
C ALA A 226 37.91 5.68 -0.13
N LYS A 227 38.42 4.85 0.78
CA LYS A 227 38.31 3.39 0.75
C LYS A 227 37.09 2.90 1.53
N TRP A 228 35.95 3.55 1.32
CA TRP A 228 34.71 3.29 2.06
C TRP A 228 34.25 1.83 2.04
N TRP A 229 34.60 1.07 1.00
CA TRP A 229 34.28 -0.35 0.95
C TRP A 229 34.92 -1.12 2.11
N LEU A 230 36.10 -0.73 2.61
CA LEU A 230 36.75 -1.40 3.75
C LEU A 230 35.93 -1.29 5.04
N MET A 231 35.06 -0.28 5.15
CA MET A 231 34.15 -0.11 6.29
C MET A 231 32.97 -1.09 6.29
N ALA A 232 32.89 -2.00 5.31
CA ALA A 232 31.84 -3.02 5.22
C ALA A 232 32.18 -4.34 5.93
N ASP A 233 33.44 -4.57 6.29
CA ASP A 233 33.89 -5.84 6.85
C ASP A 233 33.84 -5.81 8.39
N ASN A 234 32.63 -5.81 8.95
CA ASN A 234 32.41 -5.84 10.40
C ASN A 234 31.05 -6.45 10.79
N HIS A 235 30.94 -6.87 12.05
CA HIS A 235 29.71 -7.48 12.59
C HIS A 235 28.51 -6.53 12.57
N LEU A 236 28.76 -5.24 12.79
CA LEU A 236 27.70 -4.23 12.82
C LEU A 236 27.07 -4.02 11.43
N SER A 237 27.88 -4.04 10.37
CA SER A 237 27.45 -3.94 8.97
C SER A 237 26.57 -5.12 8.59
N THR A 238 26.99 -6.33 8.99
CA THR A 238 26.21 -7.54 8.77
C THR A 238 24.87 -7.49 9.50
N LEU A 239 24.88 -7.06 10.78
CA LEU A 239 23.66 -6.86 11.57
C LEU A 239 22.72 -5.84 10.93
N PHE A 240 23.27 -4.71 10.49
CA PHE A 240 22.52 -3.67 9.81
C PHE A 240 21.88 -4.15 8.53
N PHE A 241 22.62 -4.89 7.69
CA PHE A 241 22.11 -5.48 6.47
C PHE A 241 20.93 -6.42 6.74
N PHE A 242 21.09 -7.39 7.65
CA PHE A 242 19.99 -8.30 7.95
C PHE A 242 18.80 -7.59 8.56
N THR A 243 19.03 -6.59 9.42
CA THR A 243 17.92 -5.87 10.04
C THR A 243 17.12 -5.11 8.99
N ILE A 244 17.78 -4.45 8.02
CA ILE A 244 17.07 -3.73 6.97
C ILE A 244 16.32 -4.66 6.02
N ILE A 245 16.94 -5.74 5.54
CA ILE A 245 16.32 -6.61 4.53
C ILE A 245 15.09 -7.31 5.09
N PHE A 246 15.15 -7.81 6.33
CA PHE A 246 13.98 -8.40 7.00
C PHE A 246 12.89 -7.37 7.31
N GLN A 247 13.26 -6.14 7.67
CA GLN A 247 12.29 -5.05 7.86
C GLN A 247 11.59 -4.69 6.54
N GLN A 248 12.31 -4.66 5.42
CA GLN A 248 11.76 -4.40 4.09
C GLN A 248 10.80 -5.51 3.65
N HIS A 249 11.17 -6.79 3.83
CA HIS A 249 10.28 -7.92 3.52
C HIS A 249 9.04 -7.93 4.39
N THR A 250 9.20 -7.65 5.68
CA THR A 250 8.08 -7.51 6.61
C THR A 250 7.15 -6.37 6.18
N ALA A 251 7.69 -5.23 5.75
CA ALA A 251 6.89 -4.12 5.23
C ALA A 251 6.12 -4.51 3.95
N ALA A 252 6.76 -5.21 3.01
CA ALA A 252 6.10 -5.71 1.80
C ALA A 252 4.93 -6.65 2.13
N TRP A 253 5.12 -7.52 3.13
CA TRP A 253 4.08 -8.43 3.62
C TRP A 253 2.92 -7.70 4.28
N VAL A 254 3.23 -6.85 5.27
CA VAL A 254 2.26 -6.14 6.11
C VAL A 254 1.38 -5.20 5.29
N PHE A 255 1.97 -4.46 4.34
CA PHE A 255 1.21 -3.57 3.46
C PHE A 255 0.43 -4.31 2.37
N SER A 256 0.68 -5.61 2.17
CA SER A 256 -0.06 -6.46 1.22
C SER A 256 -1.30 -7.12 1.81
N PHE A 257 -1.65 -6.84 3.06
CA PHE A 257 -2.89 -7.33 3.65
C PHE A 257 -4.13 -6.82 2.91
N GLY A 258 -4.94 -7.77 2.44
CA GLY A 258 -5.98 -7.52 1.45
C GLY A 258 -7.42 -7.43 1.96
N SER A 259 -7.66 -7.76 3.22
CA SER A 259 -8.91 -8.29 3.79
C SER A 259 -10.25 -7.58 3.49
N ILE A 260 -10.25 -6.38 2.91
CA ILE A 260 -11.45 -5.60 2.63
C ILE A 260 -11.73 -5.42 1.13
N TYR A 261 -10.73 -5.10 0.30
CA TYR A 261 -10.94 -4.71 -1.10
C TYR A 261 -10.30 -5.65 -2.12
N ARG A 262 -9.26 -6.38 -1.71
CA ARG A 262 -8.47 -7.28 -2.57
C ARG A 262 -8.38 -8.66 -1.93
N GLN A 263 -7.90 -9.63 -2.69
CA GLN A 263 -7.68 -10.97 -2.14
C GLN A 263 -6.58 -10.94 -1.07
N PRO A 264 -6.64 -11.84 -0.07
CA PRO A 264 -5.59 -11.95 0.93
C PRO A 264 -4.25 -12.29 0.29
N ILE A 265 -3.15 -11.89 0.94
CA ILE A 265 -1.77 -12.07 0.45
C ILE A 265 -1.48 -13.53 0.05
N TRP A 266 -2.03 -14.50 0.77
CA TRP A 266 -1.89 -15.93 0.51
C TRP A 266 -2.39 -16.39 -0.87
N LYS A 267 -3.33 -15.65 -1.48
CA LYS A 267 -3.81 -15.93 -2.85
C LYS A 267 -2.95 -15.29 -3.93
N ASN A 268 -2.04 -14.39 -3.56
CA ASN A 268 -1.02 -13.86 -4.46
C ASN A 268 0.20 -14.78 -4.43
N TYR A 269 0.11 -15.90 -5.16
CA TYR A 269 1.16 -16.92 -5.20
C TYR A 269 2.51 -16.38 -5.71
N LEU A 270 2.48 -15.36 -6.60
CA LEU A 270 3.70 -14.76 -7.13
C LEU A 270 4.46 -13.98 -6.06
N LEU A 271 3.77 -13.11 -5.32
CA LEU A 271 4.37 -12.39 -4.20
C LEU A 271 4.85 -13.34 -3.10
N MET A 272 4.05 -14.35 -2.77
CA MET A 272 4.39 -15.35 -1.76
C MET A 272 5.62 -16.17 -2.14
N GLY A 273 5.68 -16.65 -3.39
CA GLY A 273 6.84 -17.38 -3.90
C GLY A 273 8.09 -16.50 -3.94
N PHE A 274 7.96 -15.24 -4.36
CA PHE A 274 9.07 -14.30 -4.38
C PHE A 274 9.62 -13.99 -2.98
N LEU A 275 8.75 -13.70 -2.01
CA LEU A 275 9.16 -13.49 -0.61
C LEU A 275 9.76 -14.76 0.01
N ALA A 276 9.28 -15.95 -0.35
CA ALA A 276 9.86 -17.21 0.11
C ALA A 276 11.28 -17.42 -0.44
N VAL A 277 11.51 -17.09 -1.72
CA VAL A 277 12.85 -17.15 -2.33
C VAL A 277 13.80 -16.18 -1.64
N LEU A 278 13.39 -14.92 -1.44
CA LEU A 278 14.19 -13.92 -0.74
C LEU A 278 14.50 -14.33 0.70
N ALA A 279 13.49 -14.77 1.46
CA ALA A 279 13.69 -15.27 2.82
C ALA A 279 14.62 -16.48 2.87
N THR A 280 14.58 -17.36 1.87
CA THR A 280 15.50 -18.52 1.80
C THR A 280 16.94 -18.06 1.56
N ILE A 281 17.15 -17.08 0.67
CA ILE A 281 18.47 -16.49 0.43
C ILE A 281 18.99 -15.82 1.70
N ASP A 282 18.17 -15.01 2.37
CA ASP A 282 18.58 -14.30 3.58
C ASP A 282 18.86 -15.25 4.75
N LEU A 283 18.06 -16.30 4.92
CA LEU A 283 18.31 -17.32 5.93
C LEU A 283 19.58 -18.12 5.63
N TYR A 284 19.84 -18.42 4.35
CA TYR A 284 21.09 -19.05 3.92
C TYR A 284 22.29 -18.16 4.23
N LEU A 285 22.21 -16.86 3.95
CA LEU A 285 23.29 -15.90 4.26
C LEU A 285 23.47 -15.69 5.77
N LEU A 286 22.39 -15.73 6.56
CA LEU A 286 22.45 -15.53 8.00
C LEU A 286 22.97 -16.76 8.75
N LEU A 287 22.43 -17.94 8.46
CA LEU A 287 22.71 -19.19 9.19
C LEU A 287 23.82 -20.04 8.54
N GLY A 288 24.17 -19.77 7.28
CA GLY A 288 25.16 -20.51 6.53
C GLY A 288 26.57 -20.39 7.11
N GLU A 289 27.37 -21.43 6.89
CA GLU A 289 28.81 -21.40 7.15
C GLU A 289 29.53 -20.46 6.16
N PRO A 290 30.71 -19.92 6.52
CA PRO A 290 31.51 -19.10 5.63
C PRO A 290 31.82 -19.83 4.31
N ASN A 291 31.30 -19.31 3.21
CA ASN A 291 31.44 -19.81 1.86
C ASN A 291 31.81 -18.66 0.92
N ALA A 292 32.27 -18.98 -0.31
CA ALA A 292 32.61 -17.95 -1.32
C ALA A 292 31.48 -16.93 -1.58
N VAL A 293 30.21 -17.34 -1.42
CA VAL A 293 29.05 -16.45 -1.54
C VAL A 293 28.96 -15.50 -0.35
N THR A 294 29.12 -15.98 0.89
CA THR A 294 29.04 -15.12 2.08
C THR A 294 30.21 -14.13 2.13
N ASP A 295 31.39 -14.54 1.63
CA ASP A 295 32.57 -13.68 1.47
C ASP A 295 32.33 -12.55 0.46
N GLN A 296 31.64 -12.83 -0.66
CA GLN A 296 31.25 -11.78 -1.62
C GLN A 296 30.33 -10.73 -0.99
N PHE A 297 29.37 -11.17 -0.18
CA PHE A 297 28.48 -10.28 0.56
C PHE A 297 29.17 -9.62 1.77
N ARG A 298 30.40 -10.04 2.12
CA ARG A 298 31.14 -9.62 3.32
C ARG A 298 30.37 -9.87 4.61
N ILE A 299 29.66 -10.99 4.63
CA ILE A 299 28.86 -11.48 5.75
C ILE A 299 29.59 -12.68 6.31
N SER A 300 30.01 -12.63 7.58
CA SER A 300 30.70 -13.76 8.22
C SER A 300 31.85 -14.32 7.36
N SER A 301 32.70 -13.42 6.85
CA SER A 301 33.81 -13.80 5.97
C SER A 301 34.87 -14.61 6.72
N GLY A 302 35.47 -15.60 6.06
CA GLY A 302 36.72 -16.25 6.51
C GLY A 302 37.98 -15.51 6.04
N THR A 303 37.81 -14.37 5.37
CA THR A 303 38.88 -13.52 4.84
C THR A 303 38.67 -12.08 5.31
N ASN A 304 39.51 -11.61 6.23
CA ASN A 304 39.51 -10.21 6.65
C ASN A 304 40.31 -9.33 5.68
N VAL A 305 39.70 -8.26 5.18
CA VAL A 305 40.44 -7.25 4.38
C VAL A 305 41.15 -6.23 5.30
N VAL A 306 40.72 -6.13 6.56
CA VAL A 306 41.14 -5.08 7.51
C VAL A 306 42.05 -5.63 8.63
N GLY A 307 42.31 -6.94 8.66
CA GLY A 307 43.19 -7.55 9.66
C GLY A 307 42.60 -7.58 11.08
N LEU A 308 41.27 -7.45 11.21
CA LEU A 308 40.58 -7.82 12.45
C LEU A 308 40.69 -9.34 12.63
N PRO A 309 40.76 -9.86 13.88
CA PRO A 309 40.67 -11.29 14.09
C PRO A 309 39.33 -11.77 13.52
N ASP A 310 39.39 -12.73 12.59
CA ASP A 310 38.22 -13.35 11.99
C ASP A 310 37.48 -14.15 13.07
N ILE A 311 36.64 -13.47 13.84
CA ILE A 311 35.72 -14.10 14.77
C ILE A 311 34.39 -14.20 14.02
N PRO A 312 34.12 -15.29 13.27
CA PRO A 312 32.82 -15.46 12.66
C PRO A 312 31.74 -15.37 13.75
N MET A 313 30.64 -14.67 13.45
CA MET A 313 29.55 -14.53 14.43
C MET A 313 29.11 -15.92 14.90
N PRO A 314 29.12 -16.21 16.21
CA PRO A 314 28.73 -17.52 16.71
C PRO A 314 27.33 -17.91 16.27
N LEU A 315 27.11 -19.20 15.94
CA LEU A 315 25.79 -19.70 15.57
C LEU A 315 24.75 -19.44 16.66
N SER A 316 25.16 -19.49 17.93
CA SER A 316 24.30 -19.15 19.07
C SER A 316 23.76 -17.72 18.98
N PHE A 317 24.59 -16.75 18.61
CA PHE A 317 24.16 -15.37 18.42
C PHE A 317 23.25 -15.22 17.19
N ARG A 318 23.59 -15.86 16.06
CA ARG A 318 22.76 -15.83 14.85
C ARG A 318 21.35 -16.35 15.09
N LEU A 319 21.22 -17.43 15.87
CA LEU A 319 19.92 -17.99 16.28
C LEU A 319 19.16 -17.06 17.23
N LYS A 320 19.84 -16.44 18.21
CA LYS A 320 19.23 -15.40 19.07
C LYS A 320 18.70 -14.24 18.21
N TYR A 321 19.51 -13.78 17.26
CA TYR A 321 19.18 -12.68 16.35
C TYR A 321 18.01 -13.04 15.42
N LEU A 322 17.93 -14.28 14.92
CA LEU A 322 16.77 -14.77 14.19
C LEU A 322 15.49 -14.67 15.03
N GLY A 323 15.57 -14.94 16.34
CA GLY A 323 14.48 -14.70 17.29
C GLY A 323 14.02 -13.24 17.33
N VAL A 324 14.96 -12.29 17.24
CA VAL A 324 14.66 -10.85 17.17
C VAL A 324 13.93 -10.50 15.88
N VAL A 325 14.41 -11.02 14.75
CA VAL A 325 13.78 -10.85 13.42
C VAL A 325 12.35 -11.40 13.41
N LEU A 326 12.15 -12.61 13.96
CA LEU A 326 10.81 -13.19 14.09
C LEU A 326 9.91 -12.38 15.02
N GLY A 327 10.46 -11.87 16.12
CA GLY A 327 9.76 -10.96 17.02
C GLY A 327 9.31 -9.67 16.31
N HIS A 328 10.18 -9.07 15.49
CA HIS A 328 9.87 -7.90 14.68
C HIS A 328 8.71 -8.18 13.71
N PHE A 329 8.76 -9.32 13.01
CA PHE A 329 7.70 -9.73 12.10
C PHE A 329 6.35 -9.87 12.83
N ILE A 330 6.33 -10.58 13.97
CA ILE A 330 5.11 -10.80 14.76
C ILE A 330 4.53 -9.46 15.25
N VAL A 331 5.37 -8.59 15.81
CA VAL A 331 4.93 -7.28 16.33
C VAL A 331 4.40 -6.39 15.20
N SER A 332 5.07 -6.38 14.05
CA SER A 332 4.65 -5.60 12.88
C SER A 332 3.31 -6.09 12.32
N VAL A 333 3.14 -7.41 12.21
CA VAL A 333 1.88 -8.04 11.77
C VAL A 333 0.76 -7.74 12.77
N PHE A 334 1.02 -7.89 14.06
CA PHE A 334 0.04 -7.60 15.12
C PHE A 334 -0.38 -6.14 15.11
N PHE A 335 0.58 -5.21 15.05
CA PHE A 335 0.33 -3.78 14.98
C PHE A 335 -0.58 -3.43 13.79
N GLN A 336 -0.25 -3.91 12.59
CA GLN A 336 -1.07 -3.64 11.41
C GLN A 336 -2.45 -4.28 11.50
N HIS A 337 -2.54 -5.52 11.97
CA HIS A 337 -3.81 -6.24 12.01
C HIS A 337 -4.76 -5.66 13.07
N VAL A 338 -4.27 -5.32 14.26
CA VAL A 338 -5.10 -4.85 15.38
C VAL A 338 -5.35 -3.34 15.32
N VAL A 339 -4.30 -2.55 15.08
CA VAL A 339 -4.38 -1.08 15.14
C VAL A 339 -4.91 -0.51 13.82
N VAL A 340 -4.35 -0.95 12.69
CA VAL A 340 -4.64 -0.31 11.38
C VAL A 340 -5.83 -0.95 10.68
N LEU A 341 -5.94 -2.28 10.67
CA LEU A 341 -7.02 -2.98 9.97
C LEU A 341 -8.18 -3.40 10.89
N GLY A 342 -7.92 -3.50 12.19
CA GLY A 342 -8.79 -4.18 13.14
C GLY A 342 -9.70 -3.27 13.96
N PRO A 343 -9.94 -3.63 15.24
CA PRO A 343 -10.96 -3.01 16.07
C PRO A 343 -10.68 -1.54 16.37
N VAL A 344 -9.41 -1.14 16.49
CA VAL A 344 -9.02 0.23 16.81
C VAL A 344 -9.48 1.19 15.71
N ARG A 345 -9.15 0.89 14.44
CA ARG A 345 -9.65 1.67 13.30
C ARG A 345 -11.18 1.72 13.28
N SER A 346 -11.83 0.59 13.51
CA SER A 346 -13.30 0.50 13.47
C SER A 346 -13.95 1.38 14.55
N TYR A 347 -13.37 1.42 15.74
CA TYR A 347 -13.79 2.29 16.84
C TYR A 347 -13.64 3.78 16.50
N PHE A 348 -12.45 4.20 16.06
CA PHE A 348 -12.21 5.61 15.70
C PHE A 348 -13.07 6.04 14.50
N ARG A 349 -13.27 5.15 13.53
CA ARG A 349 -14.14 5.45 12.39
C ARG A 349 -15.58 5.63 12.82
N LYS A 350 -16.14 4.74 13.65
CA LYS A 350 -17.52 4.89 14.16
C LYS A 350 -17.71 6.20 14.92
N LYS A 351 -16.68 6.66 15.63
CA LYS A 351 -16.75 7.87 16.47
C LYS A 351 -16.57 9.18 15.70
N TYR A 352 -15.71 9.21 14.67
CA TYR A 352 -15.28 10.46 14.03
C TYR A 352 -15.56 10.54 12.53
N HIS A 353 -16.03 9.47 11.88
CA HIS A 353 -16.32 9.50 10.44
C HIS A 353 -17.72 10.02 10.18
N SER A 354 -17.80 11.19 9.56
CA SER A 354 -18.98 11.65 8.82
C SER A 354 -18.75 11.39 7.33
N ASP A 355 -19.75 10.84 6.64
CA ASP A 355 -19.75 10.82 5.18
C ASP A 355 -19.95 12.26 4.68
N ALA A 356 -19.06 12.71 3.79
CA ALA A 356 -19.08 14.09 3.28
C ALA A 356 -20.32 14.42 2.44
N ILE A 357 -21.03 13.39 1.94
CA ILE A 357 -22.26 13.53 1.18
C ILE A 357 -23.33 12.74 1.95
N PRO A 358 -24.43 13.38 2.37
CA PRO A 358 -25.56 12.70 2.97
C PRO A 358 -26.32 11.95 1.86
N MET A 359 -25.73 10.89 1.33
CA MET A 359 -26.47 9.94 0.52
C MET A 359 -27.32 9.10 1.48
N ARG A 360 -28.60 8.98 1.17
CA ARG A 360 -29.52 8.07 1.87
C ARG A 360 -28.93 6.65 1.87
N GLN A 361 -28.84 6.02 3.05
CA GLN A 361 -28.26 4.69 3.23
C GLN A 361 -29.17 3.57 2.76
#